data_AF-A0A5C7WJ46-F1
#
_entry.id   AF-A0A5C7WJ46-F1
#
_cell.length_a   1.000
_cell.length_b   1.000
_cell.length_c   1.000
_cell.angle_alpha   90.00
_cell.angle_beta   90.00
_cell.angle_gamma   90.00
#
_symmetry.space_group_name_H-M   'P 1'
#
loop_
_entity.id
_entity.type
_entity.pdbx_description
1 polymer ?
#
loop_
_entity_poly.entity_id
_entity_poly.type
_entity_poly.pdbx_seq_one_letter_code
_entity_poly.pdbx_strand_id
1 'polypeptide(L)'
;MMITPYAGQTTEWDQFLDQSRNGTFLFKRAYMDYHADRFVDASLLVKEGDQLIAMLPANRQGDTVVSHGGLTFGGLVLGNKTGVANVMEIFDQLREYWAAQGVKKLIYKPVPHIYHVVPSEEDLYALHRLQAKTVRVDVSTTIDQSHRLPLSKGRK
;
A
#
# COMPACT_ATOMS: atom_id res chain seq x y z
N MET A 1 -0.88 -12.62 -14.54
CA MET A 1 -1.29 -12.09 -13.21
C MET A 1 -2.75 -11.64 -13.26
N MET A 2 -3.46 -11.63 -12.13
CA MET A 2 -4.89 -11.25 -12.04
C MET A 2 -5.13 -10.30 -10.87
N ILE A 3 -5.82 -9.19 -11.14
CA ILE A 3 -6.31 -8.25 -10.13
C ILE A 3 -7.76 -8.60 -9.77
N THR A 4 -8.03 -8.75 -8.47
CA THR A 4 -9.38 -8.95 -7.95
C THR A 4 -9.71 -7.92 -6.86
N PRO A 5 -10.95 -7.41 -6.81
CA PRO A 5 -11.37 -6.57 -5.70
C PRO A 5 -11.41 -7.38 -4.41
N TYR A 6 -11.02 -6.74 -3.30
CA TYR A 6 -11.32 -7.29 -1.99
C TYR A 6 -12.84 -7.38 -1.82
N ALA A 7 -13.33 -8.58 -1.52
CA ALA A 7 -14.76 -8.86 -1.36
C ALA A 7 -15.03 -9.65 -0.08
N GLY A 8 -14.38 -9.29 1.02
CA GLY A 8 -14.57 -9.93 2.33
C GLY A 8 -13.57 -11.05 2.65
N GLN A 9 -12.50 -11.21 1.87
CA GLN A 9 -11.46 -12.24 2.11
C GLN A 9 -10.53 -11.85 3.28
N THR A 10 -11.07 -11.51 4.46
CA THR A 10 -10.30 -10.98 5.60
C THR A 10 -9.16 -11.90 6.03
N THR A 11 -9.41 -13.20 6.11
CA THR A 11 -8.39 -14.16 6.52
C THR A 11 -7.21 -14.22 5.55
N GLU A 12 -7.48 -14.30 4.25
CA GLU A 12 -6.43 -14.33 3.20
C GLU A 12 -5.64 -13.00 3.19
N TRP A 13 -6.36 -11.88 3.29
CA TRP A 13 -5.76 -10.55 3.38
C TRP A 13 -4.83 -10.44 4.59
N ASP A 14 -5.34 -10.69 5.79
CA ASP A 14 -4.57 -10.50 7.02
C ASP A 14 -3.39 -11.49 7.11
N GLN A 15 -3.52 -12.72 6.61
CA GLN A 15 -2.44 -13.70 6.55
C GLN A 15 -1.33 -13.27 5.58
N PHE A 16 -1.68 -12.77 4.40
CA PHE A 16 -0.69 -12.25 3.46
C PHE A 16 0.03 -11.02 4.01
N LEU A 17 -0.70 -10.14 4.71
CA LEU A 17 -0.11 -8.97 5.35
C LEU A 17 0.97 -9.36 6.36
N ASP A 18 0.71 -10.37 7.19
CA ASP A 18 1.67 -10.83 8.20
C ASP A 18 2.96 -11.42 7.61
N GLN A 19 2.91 -11.85 6.35
CA GLN A 19 4.05 -12.44 5.63
C GLN A 19 4.70 -11.46 4.64
N SER A 20 4.17 -10.23 4.54
CA SER A 20 4.62 -9.23 3.58
C SER A 20 5.92 -8.54 3.99
N ARG A 21 6.61 -7.95 3.00
CA ARG A 21 7.89 -7.26 3.22
C ARG A 21 7.75 -5.85 3.77
N ASN A 22 6.61 -5.22 3.53
CA ASN A 22 6.40 -3.79 3.78
C ASN A 22 5.01 -3.48 4.36
N GLY A 23 4.26 -4.50 4.80
CA GLY A 23 2.98 -4.33 5.46
C GLY A 23 3.11 -3.87 6.91
N THR A 24 2.10 -3.14 7.40
CA THR A 24 1.98 -2.77 8.81
C THR A 24 0.58 -3.13 9.32
N PHE A 25 0.40 -3.18 10.64
CA PHE A 25 -0.92 -3.48 11.23
C PHE A 25 -2.03 -2.50 10.80
N LEU A 26 -1.67 -1.30 10.32
CA LEU A 26 -2.61 -0.32 9.78
C LEU A 26 -3.41 -0.85 8.58
N PHE A 27 -2.90 -1.87 7.90
CA PHE A 27 -3.55 -2.49 6.74
C PHE A 27 -4.40 -3.71 7.12
N LYS A 28 -4.48 -4.08 8.40
CA LYS A 28 -5.39 -5.15 8.84
C LYS A 28 -6.83 -4.72 8.58
N ARG A 29 -7.68 -5.64 8.12
CA ARG A 29 -9.09 -5.32 7.83
C ARG A 29 -9.80 -4.77 9.05
N ALA A 30 -9.61 -5.37 10.22
CA ALA A 30 -10.20 -4.88 11.47
C ALA A 30 -9.80 -3.42 11.82
N TYR A 31 -8.59 -2.98 11.42
CA TYR A 31 -8.16 -1.60 11.62
C TYR A 31 -8.79 -0.65 10.61
N MET A 32 -8.76 -1.00 9.32
CA MET A 32 -9.33 -0.16 8.25
C MET A 32 -10.86 -0.06 8.36
N ASP A 33 -11.52 -1.17 8.69
CA ASP A 33 -12.97 -1.28 8.74
C ASP A 33 -13.60 -0.53 9.92
N TYR A 34 -12.80 -0.13 10.92
CA TYR A 34 -13.24 0.75 12.02
C TYR A 34 -13.82 2.09 11.53
N HIS A 35 -13.41 2.55 10.35
CA HIS A 35 -13.92 3.75 9.68
C HIS A 35 -14.50 3.46 8.29
N ALA A 36 -15.01 2.24 8.06
CA ALA A 36 -15.53 1.81 6.75
C ALA A 36 -16.67 2.72 6.24
N ASP A 37 -17.47 3.30 7.12
CA ASP A 37 -18.57 4.22 6.78
C ASP A 37 -18.11 5.47 6.02
N ARG A 38 -16.83 5.85 6.16
CA ARG A 38 -16.23 7.05 5.56
C ARG A 38 -15.57 6.79 4.21
N PHE A 39 -15.37 5.53 3.83
CA PHE A 39 -14.55 5.16 2.69
C PHE A 39 -15.24 4.11 1.81
N VAL A 40 -15.44 4.44 0.53
CA VAL A 40 -15.84 3.44 -0.46
C VAL A 40 -14.63 2.56 -0.76
N ASP A 41 -14.62 1.33 -0.27
CA ASP A 41 -13.51 0.39 -0.45
C ASP A 41 -13.22 0.18 -1.95
N ALA A 42 -11.95 0.25 -2.31
CA ALA A 42 -11.42 -0.03 -3.64
C ALA A 42 -10.13 -0.84 -3.55
N SER A 43 -9.96 -1.58 -2.45
CA SER A 43 -8.80 -2.39 -2.15
C SER A 43 -8.70 -3.56 -3.11
N LEU A 44 -7.48 -3.91 -3.48
CA LEU A 44 -7.21 -4.91 -4.50
C LEU A 44 -6.27 -6.01 -3.98
N LEU A 45 -6.50 -7.21 -4.47
CA LEU A 45 -5.66 -8.38 -4.33
C LEU A 45 -5.05 -8.68 -5.70
N VAL A 46 -3.77 -9.07 -5.73
CA VAL A 46 -3.05 -9.39 -6.96
C VAL A 46 -2.51 -10.81 -6.88
N LYS A 47 -2.99 -11.68 -7.76
CA LYS A 47 -2.60 -13.09 -7.80
C LYS A 47 -1.78 -13.44 -9.04
N GLU A 48 -0.83 -14.34 -8.87
CA GLU A 48 -0.13 -15.03 -9.95
C GLU A 48 -0.47 -16.53 -9.85
N GLY A 49 -1.27 -17.03 -10.80
CA GLY A 49 -1.97 -18.30 -10.60
C GLY A 49 -2.88 -18.22 -9.36
N ASP A 50 -2.75 -19.17 -8.45
CA ASP A 50 -3.49 -19.19 -7.19
C ASP A 50 -2.78 -18.44 -6.04
N GLN A 51 -1.55 -17.97 -6.26
CA GLN A 51 -0.74 -17.35 -5.21
C GLN A 51 -0.99 -15.85 -5.15
N LEU A 52 -1.33 -15.34 -3.97
CA LEU A 52 -1.35 -13.90 -3.69
C LEU A 52 0.10 -13.37 -3.62
N ILE A 53 0.41 -12.37 -4.44
CA ILE A 53 1.76 -11.79 -4.56
C ILE A 53 1.82 -10.32 -4.14
N ALA A 54 0.68 -9.62 -4.14
CA ALA A 54 0.57 -8.26 -3.63
C ALA A 54 -0.87 -7.95 -3.22
N MET A 55 -1.04 -6.91 -2.40
CA MET A 55 -2.33 -6.29 -2.13
C MET A 55 -2.18 -4.77 -2.10
N LEU A 56 -3.25 -4.04 -2.33
CA LEU A 56 -3.27 -2.58 -2.25
C LEU A 56 -4.47 -2.13 -1.42
N PRO A 57 -4.28 -1.66 -0.18
CA PRO A 57 -5.36 -1.01 0.57
C PRO A 57 -5.72 0.30 -0.12
N ALA A 58 -6.99 0.44 -0.50
CA ALA A 58 -7.43 1.58 -1.27
C ALA A 58 -8.89 1.93 -1.03
N ASN A 59 -9.22 3.21 -1.25
CA ASN A 59 -10.59 3.68 -1.29
C ASN A 59 -10.80 4.60 -2.49
N ARG A 60 -12.04 4.64 -2.99
CA ARG A 60 -12.47 5.51 -4.07
C ARG A 60 -13.11 6.78 -3.52
N GLN A 61 -12.89 7.89 -4.21
CA GLN A 61 -13.52 9.21 -4.01
C GLN A 61 -13.83 9.79 -5.39
N GLY A 62 -15.07 9.60 -5.87
CA GLY A 62 -15.47 10.03 -7.22
C GLY A 62 -14.68 9.30 -8.32
N ASP A 63 -13.92 10.05 -9.11
CA ASP A 63 -13.04 9.53 -10.18
C ASP A 63 -11.58 9.34 -9.73
N THR A 64 -11.30 9.46 -8.43
CA THR A 64 -9.98 9.30 -7.85
C THR A 64 -9.94 8.07 -6.94
N VAL A 65 -8.90 7.26 -7.05
CA VAL A 65 -8.55 6.24 -6.06
C VAL A 65 -7.38 6.75 -5.22
N VAL A 66 -7.41 6.46 -3.93
CA VAL A 66 -6.33 6.75 -2.99
C VAL A 66 -5.85 5.44 -2.40
N SER A 67 -4.54 5.24 -2.27
CA SER A 67 -3.95 4.11 -1.52
C SER A 67 -4.17 4.35 -0.02
N HIS A 68 -5.43 4.17 0.36
CA HIS A 68 -6.14 4.51 1.59
C HIS A 68 -6.02 5.97 2.08
N GLY A 69 -7.13 6.70 1.98
CA GLY A 69 -7.29 8.10 2.35
C GLY A 69 -7.22 8.33 3.86
N GLY A 70 -7.76 7.40 4.65
CA GLY A 70 -7.75 7.46 6.12
C GLY A 70 -6.43 7.06 6.79
N LEU A 71 -5.48 6.51 6.05
CA LEU A 71 -4.17 6.11 6.60
C LEU A 71 -3.09 7.13 6.26
N THR A 72 -2.07 7.21 7.11
CA THR A 72 -0.86 8.03 6.88
C THR A 72 -0.17 7.61 5.58
N PHE A 73 -0.08 6.32 5.34
CA PHE A 73 0.42 5.68 4.11
C PHE A 73 -0.42 4.43 3.84
N GLY A 74 -0.41 3.93 2.60
CA GLY A 74 -1.25 2.79 2.21
C GLY A 74 -0.78 2.12 0.92
N GLY A 75 0.52 2.22 0.62
CA GLY A 75 1.13 1.72 -0.61
C GLY A 75 0.92 0.23 -0.86
N LEU A 76 1.47 -0.22 -1.99
CA LEU A 76 1.39 -1.59 -2.46
C LEU A 76 2.16 -2.49 -1.51
N VAL A 77 1.46 -3.44 -0.91
CA VAL A 77 2.03 -4.42 0.00
C VAL A 77 2.52 -5.61 -0.81
N LEU A 78 3.79 -5.97 -0.65
CA LEU A 78 4.47 -6.95 -1.48
C LEU A 78 4.82 -8.22 -0.71
N GLY A 79 4.61 -9.37 -1.36
CA GLY A 79 5.10 -10.65 -0.89
C GLY A 79 6.61 -10.78 -1.08
N ASN A 80 7.22 -11.78 -0.42
CA ASN A 80 8.67 -11.98 -0.41
C ASN A 80 9.30 -12.28 -1.79
N LYS A 81 8.51 -12.78 -2.75
CA LYS A 81 8.96 -13.17 -4.09
C LYS A 81 8.58 -12.18 -5.19
N THR A 82 7.92 -11.09 -4.84
CA THR A 82 7.34 -10.15 -5.80
C THR A 82 8.39 -9.15 -6.26
N GLY A 83 9.01 -9.41 -7.41
CA GLY A 83 10.09 -8.57 -7.93
C GLY A 83 9.61 -7.33 -8.67
N VAL A 84 10.55 -6.46 -9.06
CA VAL A 84 10.26 -5.22 -9.78
C VAL A 84 9.51 -5.45 -11.10
N ALA A 85 9.78 -6.54 -11.82
CA ALA A 85 9.06 -6.90 -13.04
C ALA A 85 7.57 -7.16 -12.75
N ASN A 86 7.26 -7.89 -11.67
CA ASN A 86 5.89 -8.09 -11.22
C ASN A 86 5.25 -6.74 -10.85
N VAL A 87 5.95 -5.88 -10.12
CA VAL A 87 5.41 -4.57 -9.70
C VAL A 87 5.10 -3.67 -10.89
N MET A 88 5.96 -3.64 -11.93
CA MET A 88 5.65 -2.92 -13.17
C MET A 88 4.36 -3.43 -13.82
N GLU A 89 4.21 -4.76 -13.96
CA GLU A 89 2.99 -5.38 -14.50
C GLU A 89 1.76 -5.06 -13.64
N ILE A 90 1.90 -5.07 -12.32
CA ILE A 90 0.83 -4.68 -11.38
C ILE A 90 0.34 -3.28 -11.68
N PHE A 91 1.25 -2.30 -11.78
CA PHE A 91 0.83 -0.91 -12.03
C PHE A 91 0.17 -0.71 -13.40
N ASP A 92 0.62 -1.41 -14.45
CA ASP A 92 -0.05 -1.39 -15.75
C ASP A 92 -1.46 -1.96 -15.66
N GLN A 93 -1.65 -3.10 -14.98
CA GLN A 93 -2.98 -3.69 -14.77
C GLN A 93 -3.87 -2.82 -13.86
N LEU A 94 -3.31 -2.18 -12.82
CA LEU A 94 -4.06 -1.26 -11.96
C LEU A 94 -4.61 -0.08 -12.77
N ARG A 95 -3.81 0.49 -13.67
CA ARG A 95 -4.23 1.56 -14.58
C ARG A 95 -5.41 1.11 -15.43
N GLU A 96 -5.32 -0.06 -16.05
CA GLU A 96 -6.37 -0.60 -16.93
C GLU A 96 -7.66 -0.92 -16.16
N TYR A 97 -7.52 -1.63 -15.03
CA TYR A 97 -8.62 -2.03 -14.16
C TYR A 97 -9.46 -0.84 -13.69
N TRP A 98 -8.80 0.24 -13.25
CA TRP A 98 -9.47 1.43 -12.75
C TRP A 98 -9.95 2.36 -13.86
N ALA A 99 -9.22 2.48 -14.97
CA ALA A 99 -9.67 3.25 -16.13
C ALA A 99 -11.00 2.71 -16.69
N ALA A 100 -11.15 1.38 -16.75
CA ALA A 100 -12.41 0.72 -17.15
C ALA A 100 -13.60 1.07 -16.24
N GLN A 101 -13.34 1.55 -15.03
CA GLN A 101 -14.35 1.96 -14.04
C GLN A 101 -14.51 3.49 -13.92
N GLY A 102 -13.93 4.24 -14.86
CA GLY A 102 -14.01 5.70 -14.90
C GLY A 102 -13.11 6.42 -13.89
N VAL A 103 -12.13 5.74 -13.30
CA VAL A 103 -11.11 6.38 -12.47
C VAL A 103 -10.10 7.07 -13.38
N LYS A 104 -9.76 8.32 -13.05
CA LYS A 104 -8.82 9.14 -13.81
C LYS A 104 -7.50 9.37 -13.08
N LYS A 105 -7.47 9.12 -11.77
CA LYS A 105 -6.32 9.46 -10.92
C LYS A 105 -6.13 8.45 -9.80
N LEU A 106 -4.86 8.10 -9.57
CA LEU A 106 -4.40 7.43 -8.36
C LEU A 106 -3.61 8.42 -7.51
N ILE A 107 -3.97 8.58 -6.24
CA ILE A 107 -3.14 9.23 -5.22
C ILE A 107 -2.47 8.11 -4.43
N TYR A 108 -1.17 7.95 -4.66
CA TYR A 108 -0.38 6.88 -4.05
C TYR A 108 0.46 7.42 -2.89
N LYS A 109 0.43 6.70 -1.77
CA LYS A 109 1.14 7.01 -0.52
C LYS A 109 2.05 5.82 -0.18
N PRO A 110 3.31 5.82 -0.64
CA PRO A 110 4.22 4.69 -0.42
C PRO A 110 4.42 4.46 1.08
N VAL A 111 4.66 3.21 1.47
CA VAL A 111 5.02 2.89 2.86
C VAL A 111 6.44 3.37 3.11
N PRO A 112 6.71 4.20 4.13
CA PRO A 112 8.07 4.64 4.45
C PRO A 112 9.02 3.45 4.70
N HIS A 113 10.23 3.49 4.13
CA HIS A 113 11.22 2.40 4.23
C HIS A 113 11.56 2.00 5.68
N ILE A 114 11.45 2.94 6.62
CA ILE A 114 11.66 2.69 8.06
C ILE A 114 10.67 1.68 8.67
N TYR A 115 9.55 1.42 8.00
CA TYR A 115 8.55 0.42 8.41
C TYR A 115 8.63 -0.87 7.60
N HIS A 116 9.56 -0.98 6.65
CA HIS A 116 9.74 -2.22 5.90
C HIS A 116 10.48 -3.25 6.76
N VAL A 117 10.10 -4.52 6.63
CA VAL A 117 10.82 -5.65 7.22
C VAL A 117 12.14 -5.89 6.49
N VAL A 118 12.11 -5.73 5.15
CA VAL A 118 13.27 -5.77 4.26
C VAL A 118 13.11 -4.70 3.18
N PRO A 119 14.18 -4.19 2.54
CA PRO A 119 14.07 -3.19 1.50
C PRO A 119 13.04 -3.58 0.42
N SER A 120 12.04 -2.71 0.21
CA SER A 120 10.92 -2.99 -0.70
C SER A 120 10.38 -1.70 -1.35
N GLU A 121 11.21 -1.05 -2.16
CA GLU A 121 10.91 0.22 -2.84
C GLU A 121 10.66 0.02 -4.36
N GLU A 122 10.26 -1.18 -4.76
CA GLU A 122 9.93 -1.49 -6.17
C GLU A 122 8.77 -0.62 -6.69
N ASP A 123 7.85 -0.21 -5.80
CA ASP A 123 6.76 0.70 -6.10
C ASP A 123 7.26 2.10 -6.47
N LEU A 124 8.25 2.65 -5.75
CA LEU A 124 8.86 3.94 -6.05
C LEU A 124 9.52 3.93 -7.43
N TYR A 125 10.22 2.84 -7.76
CA TYR A 125 10.78 2.66 -9.10
C TYR A 125 9.67 2.65 -10.17
N ALA A 126 8.59 1.89 -9.96
CA ALA A 126 7.48 1.81 -10.91
C ALA A 126 6.80 3.18 -11.10
N LEU A 127 6.53 3.91 -10.02
CA LEU A 127 5.98 5.27 -10.07
C LEU A 127 6.88 6.22 -10.86
N HIS A 128 8.21 6.15 -10.65
CA HIS A 128 9.16 6.94 -11.43
C HIS A 128 9.12 6.59 -12.92
N ARG A 129 9.09 5.30 -13.28
CA ARG A 129 8.97 4.84 -14.67
C ARG A 129 7.67 5.27 -15.34
N LEU A 130 6.59 5.38 -14.57
CA LEU A 130 5.28 5.87 -15.01
C LEU A 130 5.18 7.40 -15.02
N GLN A 131 6.28 8.12 -14.75
CA GLN A 131 6.31 9.58 -14.68
C GLN A 131 5.28 10.14 -13.68
N ALA A 132 5.04 9.42 -12.58
CA ALA A 132 4.18 9.88 -11.51
C ALA A 132 4.71 11.21 -10.94
N LYS A 133 3.79 12.11 -10.58
CA LYS A 133 4.11 13.43 -10.06
C LYS A 133 4.04 13.42 -8.54
N THR A 134 5.11 13.87 -7.89
CA THR A 134 5.08 14.15 -6.45
C THR A 134 4.17 15.35 -6.19
N VAL A 135 3.10 15.13 -5.42
CA VAL A 135 2.15 16.18 -5.04
C VAL A 135 2.27 16.60 -3.59
N ARG A 136 2.96 15.81 -2.77
CA ARG A 136 3.14 16.01 -1.34
C ARG A 136 4.36 15.23 -0.85
N VAL A 137 5.07 15.77 0.13
CA VAL A 137 6.16 15.10 0.85
C VAL A 137 5.91 15.31 2.33
N ASP A 138 5.82 14.24 3.10
CA ASP A 138 5.61 14.26 4.55
C ASP A 138 6.82 13.68 5.28
N VAL A 139 7.05 14.14 6.50
CA VAL A 139 8.07 13.57 7.38
C VAL A 139 7.51 12.32 8.06
N SER A 140 8.26 11.23 8.01
CA SER A 140 8.03 10.04 8.83
C SER A 140 9.08 9.96 9.93
N THR A 141 8.63 9.72 11.16
CA THR A 141 9.52 9.58 12.32
C THR A 141 9.20 8.27 13.03
N THR A 142 10.24 7.56 13.43
CA THR A 142 10.12 6.36 14.27
C THR A 142 11.13 6.41 15.40
N ILE A 143 10.84 5.69 16.48
CA ILE A 143 11.80 5.44 17.56
C ILE A 143 12.37 4.05 17.32
N ASP A 144 13.63 3.97 16.90
CA ASP A 144 14.34 2.69 16.84
C ASP A 144 14.60 2.20 18.27
N GLN A 145 13.92 1.11 18.62
CA GLN A 145 14.03 0.48 19.94
C GLN A 145 15.35 -0.27 20.11
N SER A 146 15.95 -0.72 19.02
CA SER A 146 17.21 -1.47 18.99
C SER A 146 18.42 -0.55 19.06
N HIS A 147 18.30 0.68 18.52
CA HIS A 147 19.36 1.69 18.50
C HIS A 147 18.90 3.01 19.11
N ARG A 148 18.40 2.96 20.35
CA ARG A 148 17.91 4.16 21.06
C ARG A 148 19.01 5.21 21.20
N LEU A 149 18.76 6.39 20.65
CA LEU A 149 19.55 7.59 20.94
C LEU A 149 19.19 8.15 22.33
N PRO A 150 20.16 8.76 23.05
CA PRO A 150 19.85 9.47 24.28
C PRO A 150 18.81 10.55 24.04
N LEU A 151 17.72 10.55 24.84
CA LEU A 151 16.72 11.60 24.75
C LEU A 151 17.35 12.93 25.15
N SER A 152 17.12 13.98 24.34
CA SER A 152 17.52 15.32 24.75
C SER A 152 16.82 15.66 26.06
N LYS A 153 17.58 16.07 27.08
CA LYS A 153 17.01 16.74 28.26
C LYS A 153 16.29 17.97 27.71
N GLY A 154 14.96 17.94 27.66
CA GLY A 154 14.16 18.97 26.99
C GLY A 154 14.56 20.38 27.43
N ARG A 155 14.31 21.38 26.57
CA ARG A 155 14.36 22.76 27.05
C ARG A 155 13.25 22.93 28.09
N LYS A 156 13.61 23.46 29.26
CA LYS A 156 12.64 23.90 30.28
C LYS A 156 11.67 24.92 29.69
#